data_AF-A0A146GCP1-F1
#
_entry.id   AF-A0A146GCP1-F1
#
_cell.length_a   1.000
_cell.length_b   1.000
_cell.length_c   1.000
_cell.angle_alpha   90.00
_cell.angle_beta   90.00
_cell.angle_gamma   90.00
#
_symmetry.space_group_name_H-M   'P 1'
#
loop_
_entity.id
_entity.type
_entity.pdbx_description
1 polymer ?
#
loop_
_entity_poly.entity_id
_entity_poly.type
_entity_poly.pdbx_seq_one_letter_code
_entity_poly.pdbx_strand_id
1 'polypeptide(L)'
;MSGTKKTLFTGIAVAAALIVACALGWILTHSLPHTEPVSSRQALVEANGQVLARFDSTAGIKPGMKAMVRTDETQTSAKVEAVNGAWVVLSFIEKNLPAGTNCRVTIDPSAPGAR
;
A
#
# COMPACT_ATOMS: atom_id res chain seq x y z
N MET A 1 34.13 18.71 -44.43
CA MET A 1 33.44 17.69 -43.62
C MET A 1 31.96 17.74 -43.95
N SER A 2 31.42 16.64 -44.53
CA SER A 2 30.10 16.60 -45.19
C SER A 2 28.92 16.72 -44.22
N GLY A 3 28.00 17.65 -44.49
CA GLY A 3 26.83 17.99 -43.68
C GLY A 3 25.85 16.83 -43.45
N THR A 4 25.91 15.78 -44.26
CA THR A 4 25.07 14.57 -44.15
C THR A 4 25.33 13.77 -42.88
N LYS A 5 26.55 13.81 -42.33
CA LYS A 5 26.88 13.10 -41.08
C LYS A 5 26.21 13.75 -39.88
N LYS A 6 26.13 15.09 -39.85
CA LYS A 6 25.59 15.86 -38.73
C LYS A 6 24.08 15.64 -38.57
N THR A 7 23.33 15.58 -39.67
CA THR A 7 21.88 15.28 -39.68
C THR A 7 21.55 13.86 -39.23
N LEU A 8 22.41 12.89 -39.55
CA LEU A 8 22.24 11.49 -39.12
C LEU A 8 22.45 11.34 -37.61
N PHE A 9 23.47 12.01 -37.05
CA PHE A 9 23.71 11.99 -35.62
C PHE A 9 22.63 12.73 -34.81
N THR A 10 22.09 13.85 -35.31
CA THR A 10 20.96 14.51 -34.63
C THR A 10 19.68 13.68 -34.67
N GLY A 11 19.38 12.99 -35.77
CA GLY A 11 18.21 12.11 -35.85
C GLY A 11 18.23 10.96 -34.83
N ILE A 12 19.40 10.32 -34.67
CA ILE A 12 19.59 9.24 -33.69
C ILE A 12 19.46 9.77 -32.25
N ALA A 13 20.01 10.95 -31.96
CA ALA A 13 19.93 11.56 -30.63
C ALA A 13 18.48 11.87 -30.23
N VAL A 14 17.65 12.37 -31.15
CA VAL A 14 16.24 12.67 -30.90
C VAL A 14 15.43 11.39 -30.69
N ALA A 15 15.68 10.35 -31.50
CA ALA A 15 15.01 9.05 -31.34
C ALA A 15 15.36 8.38 -30.00
N ALA A 16 16.63 8.44 -29.60
CA ALA A 16 17.06 7.91 -28.30
C ALA A 16 16.40 8.65 -27.12
N ALA A 17 16.28 9.98 -27.20
CA ALA A 17 15.63 10.77 -26.16
C ALA A 17 14.12 10.43 -26.03
N LEU A 18 13.43 10.21 -27.15
CA LEU A 18 12.02 9.78 -27.14
C LEU A 18 11.83 8.40 -26.52
N ILE A 19 12.71 7.44 -26.82
CA ILE A 19 12.65 6.09 -26.25
C ILE A 19 12.89 6.14 -24.74
N VAL A 20 13.88 6.92 -24.28
CA VAL A 20 14.16 7.10 -22.85
C VAL A 20 12.99 7.78 -22.14
N ALA A 21 12.37 8.79 -22.74
CA ALA A 21 11.18 9.43 -22.19
C ALA A 21 9.98 8.48 -22.09
N CYS A 22 9.74 7.63 -23.10
CA CYS A 22 8.71 6.61 -23.03
C CYS A 22 9.03 5.54 -21.98
N ALA A 23 10.27 5.06 -21.90
CA ALA A 23 10.67 4.09 -20.89
C ALA A 23 10.53 4.63 -19.47
N LEU A 24 10.95 5.87 -19.22
CA LEU A 24 10.78 6.54 -17.94
C LEU A 24 9.30 6.75 -17.61
N GLY A 25 8.47 7.13 -18.58
CA GLY A 25 7.02 7.26 -18.41
C GLY A 25 6.32 5.95 -18.02
N TRP A 26 6.76 4.82 -18.59
CA TRP A 26 6.26 3.50 -18.22
C TRP A 26 6.72 3.04 -16.83
N ILE A 27 7.98 3.31 -16.47
CA ILE A 27 8.51 2.98 -15.14
C ILE A 27 7.83 3.80 -14.04
N LEU A 28 7.55 5.08 -14.31
CA LEU A 28 6.89 5.97 -13.36
C LEU A 28 5.40 5.62 -13.14
N THR A 29 4.70 5.16 -14.17
CA THR A 29 3.27 4.81 -14.07
C THR A 29 3.04 3.42 -13.46
N HIS A 30 3.93 2.45 -13.68
CA HIS A 30 3.88 1.14 -13.01
C HIS A 30 4.32 1.16 -11.54
N SER A 31 4.85 2.29 -11.06
CA SER A 31 5.27 2.49 -9.67
C SER A 31 4.24 3.21 -8.82
N LEU A 32 2.97 3.27 -9.24
CA LEU A 32 1.91 3.74 -8.35
C LEU A 32 1.75 2.70 -7.22
N PRO A 33 2.13 3.02 -5.97
CA PRO A 33 1.78 2.16 -4.85
C PRO A 33 0.26 2.05 -4.84
N HIS A 34 -0.28 0.85 -4.69
CA HIS A 34 -1.72 0.65 -4.57
C HIS A 34 -2.29 1.65 -3.54
N THR A 35 -3.01 2.66 -4.03
CA THR A 35 -3.61 3.75 -3.23
C THR A 35 -5.02 3.40 -2.76
N GLU A 36 -5.52 2.23 -3.12
CA GLU A 36 -6.88 1.81 -2.78
C GLU A 36 -6.93 1.24 -1.35
N PRO A 37 -7.98 1.56 -0.58
CA PRO A 37 -8.17 0.96 0.74
C PRO A 37 -8.33 -0.54 0.62
N VAL A 38 -7.50 -1.28 1.33
CA VAL A 38 -7.54 -2.75 1.38
C VAL A 38 -8.34 -3.21 2.59
N SER A 39 -9.29 -4.12 2.36
CA SER A 39 -10.08 -4.74 3.42
C SER A 39 -9.61 -6.16 3.70
N SER A 40 -9.66 -6.56 4.97
CA SER A 40 -9.32 -7.91 5.38
C SER A 40 -10.38 -8.91 4.90
N ARG A 41 -9.93 -10.10 4.54
CA ARG A 41 -10.80 -11.26 4.33
C ARG A 41 -11.30 -11.83 5.64
N GLN A 42 -10.40 -11.87 6.62
CA GLN A 42 -10.65 -12.38 7.95
C GLN A 42 -9.94 -11.48 8.94
N ALA A 43 -10.58 -11.18 10.06
CA ALA A 43 -9.88 -10.60 11.20
C ALA A 43 -10.51 -11.05 12.51
N LEU A 44 -9.65 -11.34 13.47
CA LEU A 44 -10.01 -11.82 14.79
C LEU A 44 -9.24 -11.02 15.84
N VAL A 45 -9.91 -10.70 16.95
CA VAL A 45 -9.23 -10.17 18.13
C VAL A 45 -8.67 -11.34 18.94
N GLU A 46 -7.35 -11.39 19.07
CA GLU A 46 -6.64 -12.40 19.85
C GLU A 46 -6.77 -12.14 21.37
N ALA A 47 -6.50 -13.17 22.17
CA ALA A 47 -6.57 -13.10 23.63
C ALA A 47 -5.57 -12.10 24.25
N ASN A 48 -4.49 -11.78 23.53
CA ASN A 48 -3.50 -10.76 23.89
C ASN A 48 -4.00 -9.31 23.65
N GLY A 49 -5.22 -9.12 23.14
CA GLY A 49 -5.78 -7.82 22.82
C GLY A 49 -5.30 -7.23 21.48
N GLN A 50 -4.59 -8.01 20.66
CA GLN A 50 -4.20 -7.65 19.31
C GLN A 50 -5.25 -8.10 18.30
N VAL A 51 -5.28 -7.46 17.13
CA VAL A 51 -6.10 -7.89 16.00
C VAL A 51 -5.19 -8.58 15.01
N LEU A 52 -5.51 -9.84 14.71
CA LEU A 52 -4.86 -10.59 13.66
C LEU A 52 -5.77 -10.58 12.44
N ALA A 53 -5.32 -9.91 11.38
CA ALA A 53 -6.10 -9.74 10.14
C ALA A 53 -5.37 -10.36 8.94
N ARG A 54 -6.11 -11.09 8.10
CA ARG A 54 -5.62 -11.65 6.85
C ARG A 54 -6.12 -10.83 5.68
N PHE A 55 -5.20 -10.47 4.79
CA PHE A 55 -5.47 -9.73 3.55
C PHE A 55 -5.13 -10.59 2.34
N ASP A 56 -5.77 -10.29 1.20
CA ASP A 56 -5.43 -10.92 -0.09
C ASP A 56 -4.12 -10.39 -0.66
N SER A 57 -3.87 -9.10 -0.42
CA SER A 57 -2.63 -8.42 -0.75
C SER A 57 -2.26 -7.51 0.40
N THR A 58 -0.99 -7.58 0.81
CA THR A 58 -0.38 -6.68 1.79
C THR A 58 0.54 -5.66 1.14
N ALA A 59 0.55 -5.58 -0.20
CA ALA A 59 1.32 -4.60 -0.94
C ALA A 59 0.94 -3.18 -0.52
N GLY A 60 1.92 -2.40 -0.07
CA GLY A 60 1.72 -1.02 0.41
C GLY A 60 1.35 -0.90 1.89
N ILE A 61 1.04 -2.00 2.60
CA ILE A 61 0.82 -1.98 4.05
C ILE A 61 2.17 -1.96 4.76
N LYS A 62 2.33 -1.04 5.71
CA LYS A 62 3.56 -0.84 6.49
C LYS A 62 3.24 -0.73 7.98
N PRO A 63 4.15 -1.16 8.86
CA PRO A 63 4.09 -0.83 10.28
C PRO A 63 3.94 0.68 10.49
N GLY A 64 3.13 1.06 11.48
CA GLY A 64 2.84 2.47 11.79
C GLY A 64 1.57 3.02 11.16
N MET A 65 1.00 2.34 10.16
CA MET A 65 -0.21 2.80 9.48
C MET A 65 -1.45 2.66 10.35
N LYS A 66 -2.40 3.59 10.19
CA LYS A 66 -3.70 3.53 10.86
C LYS A 66 -4.63 2.61 10.08
N ALA A 67 -5.31 1.75 10.80
CA ALA A 67 -6.33 0.84 10.31
C ALA A 67 -7.66 1.13 10.99
N MET A 68 -8.74 0.94 10.26
CA MET A 68 -10.08 0.98 10.81
C MET A 68 -10.53 -0.44 11.11
N VAL A 69 -10.91 -0.71 12.35
CA VAL A 69 -11.48 -1.98 12.78
C VAL A 69 -12.98 -1.78 12.98
N ARG A 70 -13.79 -2.48 12.19
CA ARG A 70 -15.25 -2.42 12.24
C ARG A 70 -15.82 -3.77 12.65
N THR A 71 -16.75 -3.74 13.58
CA THR A 71 -17.65 -4.84 13.94
C THR A 71 -19.07 -4.45 13.54
N ASP A 72 -20.03 -5.35 13.71
CA ASP A 72 -21.44 -5.06 13.37
C ASP A 72 -22.02 -3.90 14.20
N GLU A 73 -21.51 -3.70 15.42
CA GLU A 73 -22.05 -2.73 16.38
C GLU A 73 -21.14 -1.50 16.58
N THR A 74 -19.82 -1.65 16.38
CA THR A 74 -18.84 -0.61 16.73
C THR A 74 -17.72 -0.46 15.71
N GLN A 75 -17.18 0.75 15.64
CA GLN A 75 -16.01 1.09 14.84
C GLN A 75 -14.93 1.67 15.74
N THR A 76 -13.69 1.20 15.59
CA THR A 76 -12.53 1.68 16.34
C THR A 76 -11.29 1.75 15.46
N SER A 77 -10.25 2.39 15.98
CA SER A 77 -8.97 2.58 15.28
C SER A 77 -7.91 1.63 15.84
N ALA A 78 -7.13 1.03 14.94
CA ALA A 78 -5.95 0.25 15.27
C ALA A 78 -4.72 0.77 14.50
N LYS A 79 -3.53 0.40 14.95
CA LYS A 79 -2.24 0.67 14.31
C LYS A 79 -1.66 -0.64 13.82
N VAL A 80 -1.09 -0.65 12.62
CA VAL A 80 -0.36 -1.81 12.10
C VAL A 80 0.97 -1.92 12.85
N GLU A 81 1.18 -3.04 13.53
CA GLU A 81 2.43 -3.34 14.26
C GLU A 81 3.40 -4.12 13.37
N ALA A 82 2.89 -5.16 12.70
CA ALA A 82 3.70 -6.03 11.87
C ALA A 82 2.91 -6.54 10.66
N VAL A 83 3.64 -6.80 9.58
CA VAL A 83 3.13 -7.42 8.36
C VAL A 83 3.98 -8.67 8.12
N ASN A 84 3.35 -9.84 8.09
CA ASN A 84 4.01 -11.11 7.84
C ASN A 84 3.26 -11.89 6.75
N GLY A 85 3.73 -11.72 5.50
CA GLY A 85 3.07 -12.28 4.33
C GLY A 85 1.66 -11.73 4.16
N ALA A 86 0.66 -12.61 4.21
CA ALA A 86 -0.77 -12.26 4.11
C ALA A 86 -1.40 -11.83 5.45
N TRP A 87 -0.68 -11.99 6.56
CA TRP A 87 -1.16 -11.67 7.90
C TRP A 87 -0.61 -10.33 8.37
N VAL A 88 -1.47 -9.54 8.99
CA VAL A 88 -1.16 -8.24 9.55
C VAL A 88 -1.59 -8.25 11.01
N VAL A 89 -0.65 -7.91 11.89
CA VAL A 89 -0.89 -7.76 13.32
C VAL A 89 -1.16 -6.29 13.59
N LEU A 90 -2.27 -6.00 14.27
CA LEU A 90 -2.65 -4.65 14.63
C LEU A 90 -2.87 -4.52 16.14
N SER A 91 -2.53 -3.35 16.68
CA SER A 91 -2.80 -2.95 18.06
C SER A 91 -3.90 -1.90 18.09
N PHE A 92 -4.84 -1.97 19.02
CA PHE A 92 -5.84 -0.90 19.16
C PHE A 92 -5.18 0.39 19.67
N ILE A 93 -5.58 1.53 19.10
CA ILE A 93 -5.12 2.85 19.54
C ILE A 93 -6.05 3.42 20.61
N GLU A 94 -7.34 3.09 20.51
CA GLU A 94 -8.40 3.66 21.34
C GLU A 94 -9.06 2.56 22.19
N LYS A 95 -10.23 2.07 21.76
CA LYS A 95 -11.04 1.12 22.51
C LYS A 95 -10.73 -0.31 22.05
N ASN A 96 -10.27 -1.14 22.97
CA ASN A 96 -10.12 -2.57 22.70
C ASN A 96 -11.47 -3.25 22.52
N LEU A 97 -11.53 -4.16 21.56
CA LEU A 97 -12.64 -5.08 21.38
C LEU A 97 -12.39 -6.36 22.21
N PRO A 98 -13.45 -7.07 22.63
CA PRO A 98 -13.29 -8.33 23.36
C PRO A 98 -12.61 -9.40 22.49
N ALA A 99 -11.80 -10.25 23.12
CA ALA A 99 -11.15 -11.37 22.44
C ALA A 99 -12.18 -12.32 21.82
N GLY A 100 -11.85 -12.90 20.68
CA GLY A 100 -12.76 -13.75 19.91
C GLY A 100 -13.76 -12.98 19.04
N THR A 101 -13.78 -11.64 19.09
CA THR A 101 -14.66 -10.84 18.23
C THR A 101 -14.22 -10.94 16.78
N ASN A 102 -15.13 -11.36 15.91
CA ASN A 102 -14.95 -11.26 14.46
C ASN A 102 -15.09 -9.80 14.04
N CYS A 103 -14.14 -9.31 13.27
CA CYS A 103 -14.14 -7.93 12.79
C CYS A 103 -13.69 -7.86 11.33
N ARG A 104 -13.92 -6.71 10.73
CA ARG A 104 -13.39 -6.34 9.41
C ARG A 104 -12.40 -5.20 9.60
N VAL A 105 -11.21 -5.37 9.06
CA VAL A 105 -10.15 -4.36 9.10
C VAL A 105 -10.02 -3.74 7.73
N THR A 106 -10.05 -2.41 7.66
CA THR A 106 -9.75 -1.67 6.44
C THR A 106 -8.54 -0.80 6.68
N ILE A 107 -7.51 -0.94 5.84
CA ILE A 107 -6.29 -0.14 5.87
C ILE A 107 -6.30 0.71 4.62
N ASP A 108 -6.24 2.03 4.79
CA ASP A 108 -6.07 2.96 3.68
C ASP A 108 -4.60 3.35 3.57
N PRO A 109 -3.87 2.87 2.53
CA PRO A 109 -2.48 3.20 2.32
C PRO A 109 -2.22 4.64 1.87
N SER A 110 -3.26 5.35 1.46
CA SER A 110 -3.21 6.75 1.05
C SER A 110 -3.60 7.70 2.16
N ALA A 111 -4.22 7.20 3.23
CA ALA A 111 -4.54 8.02 4.38
C ALA A 111 -3.24 8.52 5.03
N PRO A 112 -3.11 9.84 5.28
CA PRO A 112 -1.91 10.38 5.90
C PRO A 112 -1.66 9.65 7.22
N GLY A 113 -0.53 8.95 7.30
CA GLY A 113 -0.06 8.35 8.55
C GLY A 113 -0.01 9.42 9.62
N ALA A 114 -0.62 9.14 10.77
CA ALA A 114 -0.61 10.05 11.91
C ALA A 114 0.83 10.50 12.17
N ARG A 115 1.04 11.82 12.13
CA ARG A 115 2.27 12.49 12.54
C ARG A 115 2.60 12.15 13.99
#